data_AF-M2RML3-F1
#
_entry.id   AF-M2RML3-F1
#
_cell.length_a   1.000
_cell.length_b   1.000
_cell.length_c   1.000
_cell.angle_alpha   90.00
_cell.angle_beta   90.00
_cell.angle_gamma   90.00
#
_symmetry.space_group_name_H-M   'P 1'
#
loop_
_entity.id
_entity.type
_entity.pdbx_description
1 polymer ?
#
loop_
_entity_poly.entity_id
_entity_poly.type
_entity_poly.pdbx_seq_one_letter_code
_entity_poly.pdbx_strand_id
1 'polypeptide(L)'
;MFAEGTSQLKEQSTTSQASTSSADAGAARKEARLKRFSDAYQFASERIGRNALQRPPYARHTMWRNLFMLASTKEQLEQVVELFPKWRDAGKHFSPEDAEALVRRCEELDCPKLALQVFGDHPKYGMDLSSAKAARHLLHSLHQSHPLEDTMLLVALWNIYKLPPISSDLISCAMLTSTCFKHGSQESLLIANEMLPHLQKLLAETAPTSVQYPERRVAQPEKEKAWLTWTLTKIQKALSKQGAEHEWLTRWRQDSGHAAAAE
;
A
#
# COMPACT_ATOMS: atom_id res chain seq x y z
N MET A 1 -3.32 77.82 30.39
CA MET A 1 -3.35 78.09 28.94
C MET A 1 -3.85 76.84 28.24
N PHE A 2 -5.01 76.96 27.59
CA PHE A 2 -5.58 76.22 26.44
C PHE A 2 -5.44 74.68 26.40
N ALA A 3 -6.51 73.86 26.49
CA ALA A 3 -7.75 73.71 25.69
C ALA A 3 -7.63 72.76 24.48
N GLU A 4 -8.68 71.92 24.33
CA GLU A 4 -9.14 71.19 23.14
C GLU A 4 -8.33 69.94 22.71
N GLY A 5 -8.90 68.78 22.37
CA GLY A 5 -10.26 68.46 21.89
C GLY A 5 -10.19 67.91 20.46
N THR A 6 -10.95 66.84 20.15
CA THR A 6 -11.19 66.19 18.83
C THR A 6 -10.08 65.26 18.27
N SER A 7 -10.35 64.15 17.56
CA SER A 7 -11.56 63.70 16.86
C SER A 7 -11.58 62.18 16.60
N GLN A 8 -12.76 61.57 16.64
CA GLN A 8 -13.08 60.26 16.04
C GLN A 8 -13.52 60.45 14.58
N LEU A 9 -13.00 59.63 13.66
CA LEU A 9 -13.61 59.17 12.38
C LEU A 9 -12.84 57.88 12.01
N LYS A 10 -13.36 56.65 12.18
CA LYS A 10 -14.35 55.91 11.39
C LYS A 10 -14.04 55.86 9.88
N GLU A 11 -13.47 54.74 9.43
CA GLU A 11 -13.86 54.15 8.15
C GLU A 11 -13.66 52.63 8.17
N GLN A 12 -14.77 51.94 7.93
CA GLN A 12 -14.87 50.50 7.74
C GLN A 12 -14.57 50.15 6.29
N SER A 13 -14.11 48.90 6.10
CA SER A 13 -14.33 48.07 4.92
C SER A 13 -13.49 48.34 3.67
N THR A 14 -12.52 47.46 3.44
CA THR A 14 -12.61 46.58 2.27
C THR A 14 -11.86 45.26 2.53
N THR A 15 -12.62 44.30 3.06
CA THR A 15 -12.41 42.87 2.81
C THR A 15 -12.53 42.64 1.31
N SER A 16 -11.47 42.22 0.65
CA SER A 16 -11.48 41.33 -0.54
C SER A 16 -10.08 41.26 -1.15
N GLN A 17 -9.34 40.19 -0.86
CA GLN A 17 -8.42 39.49 -1.78
C GLN A 17 -7.56 38.49 -0.98
N ALA A 18 -8.14 37.33 -0.69
CA ALA A 18 -7.39 36.16 -0.25
C ALA A 18 -8.14 34.91 -0.73
N SER A 19 -8.19 34.73 -2.05
CA SER A 19 -8.85 33.55 -2.64
C SER A 19 -8.11 32.94 -3.82
N THR A 20 -6.99 33.52 -4.27
CA THR A 20 -6.24 33.08 -5.46
C THR A 20 -4.90 32.39 -5.17
N SER A 21 -4.42 32.32 -3.93
CA SER A 21 -3.04 31.86 -3.63
C SER A 21 -2.85 30.34 -3.50
N SER A 22 -3.92 29.55 -3.35
CA SER A 22 -3.79 28.12 -3.06
C SER A 22 -3.61 27.24 -4.30
N ALA A 23 -4.21 27.62 -5.43
CA ALA A 23 -4.13 26.86 -6.69
C ALA A 23 -2.74 26.97 -7.35
N ASP A 24 -2.19 28.19 -7.39
CA ASP A 24 -0.87 28.46 -7.98
C ASP A 24 0.27 27.80 -7.19
N ALA A 25 0.17 27.79 -5.85
CA ALA A 25 1.13 27.08 -4.99
C ALA A 25 1.10 25.56 -5.22
N GLY A 26 -0.08 25.00 -5.50
CA GLY A 26 -0.26 23.58 -5.83
C GLY A 26 0.36 23.20 -7.17
N ALA A 27 0.15 24.02 -8.20
CA ALA A 27 0.73 23.83 -9.53
C ALA A 27 2.26 23.91 -9.49
N ALA A 28 2.82 24.95 -8.86
CA ALA A 28 4.26 25.11 -8.70
C ALA A 28 4.90 23.95 -7.94
N ARG A 29 4.22 23.40 -6.91
CA ARG A 29 4.69 22.22 -6.18
C ARG A 29 4.71 20.95 -7.04
N LYS A 30 3.69 20.76 -7.89
CA LYS A 30 3.63 19.62 -8.82
C LYS A 30 4.76 19.70 -9.85
N GLU A 31 4.97 20.88 -10.43
CA GLU A 31 6.05 21.13 -11.39
C GLU A 31 7.43 20.92 -10.77
N ALA A 32 7.67 21.46 -9.57
CA ALA A 32 8.92 21.24 -8.85
C ALA A 32 9.18 19.76 -8.53
N ARG A 33 8.13 18.98 -8.22
CA ARG A 33 8.24 17.53 -8.01
C ARG A 33 8.57 16.81 -9.32
N LEU A 34 7.90 17.16 -10.42
CA LEU A 34 8.16 16.59 -11.74
C LEU A 34 9.62 16.83 -12.15
N LYS A 35 10.11 18.06 -11.99
CA LYS A 35 11.52 18.39 -12.27
C LYS A 35 12.48 17.52 -11.46
N ARG A 36 12.26 17.41 -10.14
CA ARG A 36 13.08 16.55 -9.26
C ARG A 36 13.04 15.08 -9.69
N PHE A 37 11.88 14.59 -10.11
CA PHE A 37 11.75 13.23 -10.63
C PHE A 37 12.58 13.06 -11.90
N SER A 38 12.41 13.95 -12.88
CA SER A 38 13.15 13.91 -14.15
C SER A 38 14.67 13.97 -13.93
N ASP A 39 15.13 14.87 -13.06
CA ASP A 39 16.56 15.00 -12.71
C ASP A 39 17.09 13.70 -12.06
N ALA A 40 16.35 13.14 -11.10
CA ALA A 40 16.72 11.89 -10.43
C ALA A 40 16.70 10.69 -11.40
N TYR A 41 15.72 10.65 -12.30
CA TYR A 41 15.57 9.59 -13.29
C TYR A 41 16.70 9.65 -14.32
N GLN A 42 17.00 10.84 -14.84
CA GLN A 42 18.12 11.05 -15.75
C GLN A 42 19.43 10.61 -15.09
N PHE A 43 19.69 11.07 -13.87
CA PHE A 43 20.86 10.68 -13.08
C PHE A 43 20.99 9.16 -12.97
N ALA A 44 19.89 8.46 -12.65
CA ALA A 44 19.84 7.01 -12.55
C ALA A 44 20.13 6.35 -13.91
N SER A 45 19.45 6.78 -14.97
CA SER A 45 19.52 6.17 -16.29
C SER A 45 20.93 6.25 -16.92
N GLU A 46 21.66 7.33 -16.66
CA GLU A 46 23.02 7.56 -17.18
C GLU A 46 24.11 6.76 -16.43
N ARG A 47 23.80 6.31 -15.20
CA ARG A 47 24.79 5.76 -14.25
C ARG A 47 24.58 4.30 -13.88
N ILE A 48 23.52 3.67 -14.36
CA ILE A 48 23.21 2.26 -14.11
C ILE A 48 23.56 1.41 -15.33
N GLY A 49 24.04 0.19 -15.09
CA GLY A 49 24.34 -0.80 -16.12
C GLY A 49 25.83 -0.95 -16.42
N ARG A 50 26.16 -1.96 -17.24
CA ARG A 50 27.56 -2.31 -17.58
C ARG A 50 28.30 -1.21 -18.34
N ASN A 51 27.57 -0.42 -19.13
CA ASN A 51 28.10 0.69 -19.94
C ASN A 51 27.59 2.04 -19.42
N ALA A 52 27.72 2.29 -18.12
CA ALA A 52 27.36 3.59 -17.54
C ALA A 52 28.09 4.72 -18.27
N LEU A 53 27.33 5.70 -18.78
CA LEU A 53 27.84 6.82 -19.58
C LEU A 53 28.74 7.74 -18.76
N GLN A 54 28.48 7.83 -17.45
CA GLN A 54 29.22 8.69 -16.53
C GLN A 54 29.79 7.86 -15.36
N ARG A 55 31.10 7.98 -15.14
CA ARG A 55 31.80 7.49 -13.94
C ARG A 55 31.82 8.63 -12.89
N PRO A 56 32.19 8.35 -11.61
CA PRO A 56 31.51 8.72 -10.37
C PRO A 56 30.89 10.15 -10.25
N PRO A 57 29.83 10.30 -9.43
CA PRO A 57 29.38 9.36 -8.39
C PRO A 57 28.49 8.23 -8.90
N TYR A 58 28.67 7.03 -8.34
CA TYR A 58 27.85 5.85 -8.66
C TYR A 58 26.44 5.95 -8.08
N ALA A 59 25.47 5.34 -8.77
CA ALA A 59 24.11 5.18 -8.26
C ALA A 59 24.10 4.35 -6.96
N ARG A 60 23.47 4.89 -5.91
CA ARG A 60 23.34 4.26 -4.59
C ARG A 60 21.92 3.70 -4.41
N HIS A 61 21.74 2.72 -3.52
CA HIS A 61 20.42 2.15 -3.19
C HIS A 61 19.38 3.22 -2.80
N THR A 62 19.79 4.26 -2.08
CA THR A 62 18.92 5.39 -1.67
C THR A 62 18.23 6.10 -2.84
N MET A 63 18.80 6.03 -4.03
CA MET A 63 18.22 6.60 -5.24
C MET A 63 16.90 5.93 -5.62
N TRP A 64 16.76 4.62 -5.43
CA TRP A 64 15.51 3.89 -5.76
C TRP A 64 14.35 4.36 -4.89
N ARG A 65 14.57 4.42 -3.56
CA ARG A 65 13.59 4.98 -2.63
C ARG A 65 13.22 6.41 -2.99
N ASN A 66 14.20 7.24 -3.38
CA ASN A 66 13.92 8.61 -3.83
C ASN A 66 13.07 8.62 -5.12
N LEU A 67 13.39 7.79 -6.11
CA LEU A 67 12.62 7.67 -7.35
C LEU A 67 11.18 7.23 -7.10
N PHE A 68 10.97 6.19 -6.28
CA PHE A 68 9.62 5.74 -5.90
C PHE A 68 8.84 6.86 -5.20
N MET A 69 9.48 7.54 -4.23
CA MET A 69 8.84 8.66 -3.52
C MET A 69 8.53 9.86 -4.43
N LEU A 70 9.35 10.12 -5.45
CA LEU A 70 9.15 11.25 -6.37
C LEU A 70 8.12 10.93 -7.46
N ALA A 71 8.08 9.70 -7.97
CA ALA A 71 7.12 9.24 -8.97
C ALA A 71 5.70 9.60 -8.52
N SER A 72 4.94 10.30 -9.35
CA SER A 72 3.63 10.87 -9.05
C SER A 72 2.50 10.26 -9.87
N THR A 73 2.84 9.52 -10.92
CA THR A 73 1.90 8.81 -11.79
C THR A 73 2.37 7.37 -12.02
N LYS A 74 1.48 6.52 -12.54
CA LYS A 74 1.79 5.13 -12.89
C LYS A 74 2.91 5.06 -13.93
N GLU A 75 2.86 5.91 -14.94
CA GLU A 75 3.80 5.94 -16.07
C GLU A 75 5.21 6.28 -15.59
N GLN A 76 5.34 7.19 -14.62
CA GLN A 76 6.62 7.50 -14.01
C GLN A 76 7.19 6.31 -13.25
N LEU A 77 6.33 5.54 -12.57
CA LEU A 77 6.78 4.35 -11.85
C LEU A 77 7.17 3.22 -12.82
N GLU A 78 6.44 3.06 -13.93
CA GLU A 78 6.80 2.16 -15.03
C GLU A 78 8.16 2.51 -15.63
N GLN A 79 8.42 3.79 -15.90
CA GLN A 79 9.74 4.25 -16.35
C GLN A 79 10.86 3.83 -15.39
N VAL A 80 10.64 3.97 -14.08
CA VAL A 80 11.63 3.56 -13.07
C VAL A 80 11.86 2.05 -13.10
N VAL A 81 10.79 1.26 -13.24
CA VAL A 81 10.85 -0.21 -13.32
C VAL A 81 11.65 -0.68 -14.55
N GLU A 82 11.58 0.04 -15.68
CA GLU A 82 12.37 -0.26 -16.87
C GLU A 82 13.90 -0.11 -16.65
N LEU A 83 14.33 0.55 -15.58
CA LEU A 83 15.75 0.63 -15.21
C LEU A 83 16.24 -0.58 -14.41
N PHE A 84 15.34 -1.40 -13.85
CA PHE A 84 15.71 -2.51 -12.97
C PHE A 84 16.57 -3.58 -13.64
N PRO A 85 16.32 -4.02 -14.89
CA PRO A 85 17.19 -5.00 -15.55
C PRO A 85 18.65 -4.54 -15.62
N LYS A 86 18.88 -3.25 -15.85
CA LYS A 86 20.24 -2.68 -15.87
C LYS A 86 20.91 -2.70 -14.49
N TRP A 87 20.13 -2.54 -13.42
CA TRP A 87 20.62 -2.63 -12.04
C TRP A 87 21.03 -4.06 -11.70
N ARG A 88 20.15 -5.02 -12.01
CA ARG A 88 20.41 -6.46 -11.90
C ARG A 88 21.64 -6.87 -12.68
N ASP A 89 21.76 -6.45 -13.95
CA ASP A 89 22.88 -6.82 -14.83
C ASP A 89 24.24 -6.24 -14.42
N ALA A 90 24.23 -5.22 -13.57
CA ALA A 90 25.40 -4.68 -12.91
C ALA A 90 25.78 -5.46 -11.64
N GLY A 91 25.13 -6.60 -11.36
CA GLY A 91 25.34 -7.43 -10.18
C GLY A 91 24.86 -6.77 -8.89
N LYS A 92 23.95 -5.79 -8.98
CA LYS A 92 23.35 -5.13 -7.84
C LYS A 92 22.00 -5.75 -7.52
N HIS A 93 21.65 -5.75 -6.25
CA HIS A 93 20.41 -6.32 -5.74
C HIS A 93 19.53 -5.22 -5.15
N PHE A 94 18.24 -5.46 -5.01
CA PHE A 94 17.34 -4.59 -4.26
C PHE A 94 17.30 -5.04 -2.80
N SER A 95 17.20 -4.09 -1.86
CA SER A 95 16.99 -4.44 -0.46
C SER A 95 15.51 -4.70 -0.17
N PRO A 96 15.16 -5.38 0.93
CA PRO A 96 13.75 -5.56 1.33
C PRO A 96 13.00 -4.22 1.49
N GLU A 97 13.70 -3.16 1.93
CA GLU A 97 13.14 -1.81 2.06
C GLU A 97 12.83 -1.17 0.70
N ASP A 98 13.60 -1.50 -0.34
CA ASP A 98 13.33 -1.04 -1.72
C ASP A 98 12.03 -1.69 -2.23
N ALA A 99 11.84 -2.99 -1.97
CA ALA A 99 10.62 -3.71 -2.32
C ALA A 99 9.38 -3.17 -1.57
N GLU A 100 9.52 -2.90 -0.26
CA GLU A 100 8.46 -2.25 0.53
C GLU A 100 8.11 -0.87 -0.01
N ALA A 101 9.11 -0.07 -0.38
CA ALA A 101 8.89 1.26 -0.94
C ALA A 101 8.19 1.22 -2.30
N LEU A 102 8.54 0.25 -3.17
CA LEU A 102 7.87 0.03 -4.44
C LEU A 102 6.40 -0.36 -4.24
N VAL A 103 6.12 -1.39 -3.43
CA VAL A 103 4.75 -1.85 -3.17
C VAL A 103 3.89 -0.73 -2.62
N ARG A 104 4.40 -0.01 -1.62
CA ARG A 104 3.68 1.12 -1.04
C ARG A 104 3.38 2.19 -2.08
N ARG A 105 4.32 2.47 -2.99
CA ARG A 105 4.07 3.46 -4.03
C ARG A 105 3.05 2.98 -5.06
N CYS A 106 3.08 1.69 -5.42
CA CYS A 106 2.06 1.08 -6.28
C CYS A 106 0.67 1.14 -5.63
N GLU A 107 0.56 0.91 -4.33
CA GLU A 107 -0.70 1.09 -3.57
C GLU A 107 -1.17 2.55 -3.61
N GLU A 108 -0.28 3.51 -3.35
CA GLU A 108 -0.60 4.95 -3.36
C GLU A 108 -0.99 5.49 -4.76
N LEU A 109 -0.62 4.79 -5.83
CA LEU A 109 -0.89 5.16 -7.23
C LEU A 109 -1.94 4.25 -7.89
N ASP A 110 -2.57 3.36 -7.13
CA ASP A 110 -3.55 2.38 -7.61
C ASP A 110 -3.06 1.55 -8.81
N CYS A 111 -1.80 1.10 -8.73
CA CYS A 111 -1.17 0.27 -9.77
C CYS A 111 -0.48 -1.00 -9.23
N PRO A 112 -1.12 -1.80 -8.35
CA PRO A 112 -0.49 -2.97 -7.74
C PRO A 112 -0.09 -4.06 -8.76
N LYS A 113 -0.72 -4.13 -9.95
CA LYS A 113 -0.29 -5.04 -11.03
C LYS A 113 1.16 -4.80 -11.47
N LEU A 114 1.66 -3.57 -11.40
CA LEU A 114 3.06 -3.27 -11.73
C LEU A 114 4.01 -3.96 -10.73
N ALA A 115 3.70 -3.88 -9.44
CA ALA A 115 4.48 -4.59 -8.42
C ALA A 115 4.37 -6.12 -8.62
N LEU A 116 3.16 -6.63 -8.89
CA LEU A 116 2.96 -8.05 -9.16
C LEU A 116 3.78 -8.54 -10.37
N GLN A 117 3.86 -7.75 -11.44
CA GLN A 117 4.71 -8.05 -12.60
C GLN A 117 6.21 -8.07 -12.23
N VAL A 118 6.66 -7.10 -11.44
CA VAL A 118 8.07 -7.02 -11.00
C VAL A 118 8.47 -8.25 -10.21
N PHE A 119 7.64 -8.69 -9.26
CA PHE A 119 7.91 -9.90 -8.46
C PHE A 119 7.61 -11.19 -9.22
N GLY A 120 6.69 -11.17 -10.18
CA GLY A 120 6.37 -12.33 -11.02
C GLY A 120 7.49 -12.70 -12.00
N ASP A 121 8.25 -11.70 -12.45
CA ASP A 121 9.36 -11.87 -13.39
C ASP A 121 10.70 -11.47 -12.75
N HIS A 122 11.06 -12.19 -11.67
CA HIS A 122 12.36 -12.02 -11.01
C HIS A 122 13.53 -12.12 -11.99
N PRO A 123 13.58 -13.09 -12.94
CA PRO A 123 14.67 -13.16 -13.89
C PRO A 123 14.86 -11.85 -14.63
N LYS A 124 13.80 -11.11 -15.01
CA LYS A 124 13.86 -9.80 -15.67
C LYS A 124 14.19 -8.63 -14.73
N TYR A 125 13.54 -8.55 -13.58
CA TYR A 125 13.58 -7.35 -12.74
C TYR A 125 14.58 -7.43 -11.58
N GLY A 126 14.98 -8.61 -11.15
CA GLY A 126 15.96 -8.82 -10.09
C GLY A 126 15.54 -8.30 -8.71
N MET A 127 14.24 -8.09 -8.48
CA MET A 127 13.68 -7.64 -7.21
C MET A 127 12.91 -8.79 -6.54
N ASP A 128 13.13 -8.96 -5.23
CA ASP A 128 12.54 -10.06 -4.46
C ASP A 128 11.44 -9.57 -3.53
N LEU A 129 10.35 -10.35 -3.42
CA LEU A 129 9.32 -10.13 -2.42
C LEU A 129 9.75 -10.76 -1.08
N SER A 130 10.84 -10.25 -0.51
CA SER A 130 11.44 -10.82 0.71
C SER A 130 10.78 -10.38 2.02
N SER A 131 9.86 -9.41 1.97
CA SER A 131 9.19 -8.87 3.15
C SER A 131 7.73 -9.31 3.21
N ALA A 132 7.36 -10.03 4.26
CA ALA A 132 5.96 -10.41 4.53
C ALA A 132 5.04 -9.17 4.61
N LYS A 133 5.58 -8.06 5.10
CA LYS A 133 4.89 -6.77 5.17
C LYS A 133 4.65 -6.16 3.79
N ALA A 134 5.63 -6.22 2.88
CA ALA A 134 5.40 -5.85 1.47
C ALA A 134 4.34 -6.76 0.83
N ALA A 135 4.40 -8.06 1.10
CA ALA A 135 3.47 -9.03 0.56
C ALA A 135 2.02 -8.81 1.04
N ARG A 136 1.83 -8.51 2.34
CA ARG A 136 0.52 -8.10 2.91
C ARG A 136 -0.04 -6.85 2.27
N HIS A 137 0.79 -5.82 2.06
CA HIS A 137 0.35 -4.59 1.40
C HIS A 137 -0.09 -4.85 -0.04
N LEU A 138 0.70 -5.62 -0.79
CA LEU A 138 0.36 -5.96 -2.17
C LEU A 138 -0.93 -6.79 -2.22
N LEU A 139 -1.11 -7.75 -1.30
CA LEU A 139 -2.33 -8.53 -1.16
C LEU A 139 -3.52 -7.62 -0.82
N HIS A 140 -3.32 -6.65 0.08
CA HIS A 140 -4.34 -5.66 0.42
C HIS A 140 -4.82 -4.89 -0.81
N SER A 141 -3.90 -4.39 -1.64
CA SER A 141 -4.26 -3.66 -2.86
C SER A 141 -4.94 -4.54 -3.91
N LEU A 142 -4.52 -5.80 -4.06
CA LEU A 142 -5.08 -6.70 -5.06
C LEU A 142 -6.49 -7.17 -4.68
N HIS A 143 -6.71 -7.68 -3.47
CA HIS A 143 -8.00 -8.32 -3.15
C HIS A 143 -9.22 -7.38 -3.21
N GLN A 144 -9.01 -6.07 -3.04
CA GLN A 144 -10.09 -5.09 -3.05
C GLN A 144 -10.63 -4.83 -4.45
N SER A 145 -9.74 -4.59 -5.42
CA SER A 145 -10.10 -4.02 -6.73
C SER A 145 -9.68 -4.87 -7.92
N HIS A 146 -8.96 -5.98 -7.72
CA HIS A 146 -8.39 -6.77 -8.80
C HIS A 146 -9.05 -8.16 -8.95
N PRO A 147 -8.94 -8.80 -10.12
CA PRO A 147 -9.40 -10.18 -10.33
C PRO A 147 -8.73 -11.18 -9.38
N LEU A 148 -9.40 -12.29 -9.10
CA LEU A 148 -8.91 -13.33 -8.17
C LEU A 148 -7.56 -13.90 -8.62
N GLU A 149 -7.34 -14.01 -9.92
CA GLU A 149 -6.12 -14.55 -10.53
C GLU A 149 -4.87 -13.78 -10.08
N ASP A 150 -4.96 -12.45 -9.98
CA ASP A 150 -3.85 -11.61 -9.53
C ASP A 150 -3.52 -11.89 -8.06
N THR A 151 -4.55 -12.08 -7.22
CA THR A 151 -4.39 -12.50 -5.83
C THR A 151 -3.76 -13.89 -5.74
N MET A 152 -4.25 -14.86 -6.51
CA MET A 152 -3.71 -16.22 -6.50
C MET A 152 -2.26 -16.29 -7.00
N LEU A 153 -1.91 -15.47 -8.00
CA LEU A 153 -0.53 -15.32 -8.44
C LEU A 153 0.37 -14.83 -7.30
N LEU A 154 -0.06 -13.79 -6.57
CA LEU A 154 0.69 -13.31 -5.40
C LEU A 154 0.84 -14.39 -4.32
N VAL A 155 -0.21 -15.16 -4.04
CA VAL A 155 -0.16 -16.27 -3.07
C VAL A 155 0.86 -17.32 -3.50
N ALA A 156 0.94 -17.65 -4.80
CA ALA A 156 1.95 -18.56 -5.31
C ALA A 156 3.38 -18.02 -5.11
N LEU A 157 3.58 -16.70 -5.28
CA LEU A 157 4.88 -16.06 -5.05
C LEU A 157 5.36 -16.16 -3.61
N TRP A 158 4.48 -16.27 -2.61
CA TRP A 158 4.90 -16.41 -1.21
C TRP A 158 5.82 -17.61 -1.00
N ASN A 159 5.48 -18.76 -1.56
CA ASN A 159 6.31 -19.96 -1.45
C ASN A 159 7.64 -19.81 -2.20
N ILE A 160 7.60 -19.20 -3.40
CA ILE A 160 8.79 -18.95 -4.22
C ILE A 160 9.80 -18.07 -3.45
N TYR A 161 9.30 -17.04 -2.78
CA TYR A 161 10.11 -16.13 -1.97
C TYR A 161 10.33 -16.59 -0.52
N LYS A 162 9.95 -17.83 -0.18
CA LYS A 162 10.13 -18.44 1.15
C LYS A 162 9.50 -17.61 2.28
N LEU A 163 8.40 -16.91 1.98
CA LEU A 163 7.58 -16.27 3.00
C LEU A 163 6.81 -17.34 3.79
N PRO A 164 6.40 -17.05 5.04
CA PRO A 164 5.53 -17.95 5.80
C PRO A 164 4.26 -18.27 5.00
N PRO A 165 3.71 -19.50 5.06
CA PRO A 165 2.48 -19.85 4.35
C PRO A 165 1.33 -18.90 4.67
N ILE A 166 0.44 -18.64 3.69
CA ILE A 166 -0.68 -17.70 3.87
C ILE A 166 -1.66 -18.12 4.96
N SER A 167 -1.80 -19.42 5.17
CA SER A 167 -2.58 -20.00 6.26
C SER A 167 -1.96 -19.84 7.65
N SER A 168 -0.72 -19.35 7.76
CA SER A 168 -0.05 -19.05 9.04
C SER A 168 -0.03 -17.56 9.39
N ASP A 169 -0.45 -16.69 8.47
CA ASP A 169 -0.51 -15.25 8.66
C ASP A 169 -1.97 -14.78 8.79
N LEU A 170 -2.39 -14.32 9.98
CA LEU A 170 -3.78 -13.98 10.25
C LEU A 170 -4.39 -12.99 9.23
N ILE A 171 -3.67 -11.92 8.92
CA ILE A 171 -4.17 -10.86 8.04
C ILE A 171 -4.32 -11.39 6.62
N SER A 172 -3.29 -12.07 6.11
CA SER A 172 -3.29 -12.57 4.73
C SER A 172 -4.24 -13.76 4.54
N CYS A 173 -4.34 -14.64 5.55
CA CYS A 173 -5.33 -15.71 5.62
C CYS A 173 -6.75 -15.15 5.50
N ALA A 174 -7.07 -14.12 6.29
CA ALA A 174 -8.36 -13.44 6.21
C ALA A 174 -8.57 -12.81 4.82
N MET A 175 -7.59 -12.09 4.28
CA MET A 175 -7.72 -11.43 2.97
C MET A 175 -7.97 -12.43 1.85
N LEU A 176 -7.20 -13.52 1.78
CA LEU A 176 -7.41 -14.59 0.80
C LEU A 176 -8.81 -15.20 0.94
N THR A 177 -9.20 -15.58 2.16
CA THR A 177 -10.52 -16.16 2.45
C THR A 177 -11.65 -15.24 1.98
N SER A 178 -11.58 -13.95 2.31
CA SER A 178 -12.55 -12.94 1.88
C SER A 178 -12.60 -12.78 0.36
N THR A 179 -11.43 -12.79 -0.31
CA THR A 179 -11.33 -12.71 -1.78
C THR A 179 -12.03 -13.89 -2.44
N CYS A 180 -11.77 -15.10 -1.93
CA CYS A 180 -12.34 -16.33 -2.42
C CYS A 180 -13.87 -16.38 -2.26
N PHE A 181 -14.39 -15.90 -1.12
CA PHE A 181 -15.83 -15.72 -0.92
C PHE A 181 -16.45 -14.65 -1.83
N LYS A 182 -15.74 -13.53 -2.04
CA LYS A 182 -16.17 -12.45 -2.93
C LYS A 182 -16.29 -12.93 -4.37
N HIS A 183 -15.35 -13.75 -4.84
CA HIS A 183 -15.36 -14.30 -6.20
C HIS A 183 -16.52 -15.28 -6.42
N GLY A 184 -16.74 -16.21 -5.49
CA GLY A 184 -17.93 -17.07 -5.47
C GLY A 184 -18.01 -18.16 -6.54
N SER A 185 -16.92 -18.47 -7.25
CA SER A 185 -16.87 -19.68 -8.10
C SER A 185 -16.74 -20.93 -7.25
N GLN A 186 -17.00 -22.10 -7.81
CA GLN A 186 -16.90 -23.37 -7.08
C GLN A 186 -15.49 -23.58 -6.54
N GLU A 187 -14.47 -23.32 -7.35
CA GLU A 187 -13.05 -23.45 -7.00
C GLU A 187 -12.66 -22.44 -5.92
N SER A 188 -13.11 -21.18 -6.05
CA SER A 188 -12.80 -20.16 -5.05
C SER A 188 -13.48 -20.47 -3.72
N LEU A 189 -14.71 -20.98 -3.73
CA LEU A 189 -15.40 -21.39 -2.49
C LEU A 189 -14.75 -22.60 -1.83
N LEU A 190 -14.23 -23.57 -2.59
CA LEU A 190 -13.45 -24.67 -2.04
C LEU A 190 -12.21 -24.16 -1.30
N ILE A 191 -11.48 -23.22 -1.90
CA ILE A 191 -10.32 -22.57 -1.24
C ILE A 191 -10.77 -21.82 0.01
N ALA A 192 -11.85 -21.02 -0.06
CA ALA A 192 -12.34 -20.28 1.10
C ALA A 192 -12.66 -21.21 2.28
N ASN A 193 -13.35 -22.31 2.01
CA ASN A 193 -13.73 -23.29 3.03
C ASN A 193 -12.52 -24.01 3.63
N GLU A 194 -11.51 -24.33 2.82
CA GLU A 194 -10.25 -24.92 3.31
C GLU A 194 -9.46 -23.93 4.19
N MET A 195 -9.57 -22.63 3.94
CA MET A 195 -8.91 -21.60 4.74
C MET A 195 -9.59 -21.33 6.08
N LEU A 196 -10.89 -21.65 6.25
CA LEU A 196 -11.64 -21.35 7.47
C LEU A 196 -11.06 -21.99 8.74
N PRO A 197 -10.68 -23.29 8.78
CA PRO A 197 -10.06 -23.87 9.96
C PRO A 197 -8.75 -23.19 10.36
N HIS A 198 -7.94 -22.79 9.37
CA HIS A 198 -6.70 -22.04 9.61
C HIS A 198 -7.00 -20.66 10.21
N LEU A 199 -7.97 -19.94 9.64
CA LEU A 199 -8.39 -18.64 10.16
C LEU A 199 -8.93 -18.74 11.59
N GLN A 200 -9.77 -19.74 11.87
CA GLN A 200 -10.32 -19.98 13.21
C GLN A 200 -9.20 -20.27 14.22
N LYS A 201 -8.23 -21.13 13.86
CA LYS A 201 -7.07 -21.42 14.71
C LYS A 201 -6.25 -20.16 15.00
N LEU A 202 -5.94 -19.36 13.96
CA LEU A 202 -5.16 -18.13 14.11
C LEU A 202 -5.85 -17.10 15.00
N LEU A 203 -7.17 -17.00 14.92
CA LEU A 203 -7.95 -16.10 15.78
C LEU A 203 -8.01 -16.60 17.22
N ALA A 204 -8.04 -17.91 17.46
CA ALA A 204 -7.97 -18.48 18.81
C ALA A 204 -6.60 -18.23 19.47
N GLU A 205 -5.52 -18.22 18.69
CA GLU A 205 -4.15 -17.97 19.16
C GLU A 205 -3.81 -16.47 19.29
N THR A 206 -4.57 -15.60 18.62
CA THR A 206 -4.33 -14.16 18.61
C THR A 206 -5.27 -13.46 19.59
N ALA A 207 -4.70 -12.81 20.61
CA ALA A 207 -5.47 -12.03 21.56
C ALA A 207 -6.34 -10.98 20.83
N PRO A 208 -7.64 -10.87 21.16
CA PRO A 208 -8.54 -9.84 20.67
C PRO A 208 -7.90 -8.46 20.88
N THR A 209 -7.37 -7.87 19.80
CA THR A 209 -6.63 -6.61 19.94
C THR A 209 -7.61 -5.47 19.79
N SER A 210 -7.83 -4.72 20.89
CA SER A 210 -8.64 -3.51 20.85
C SER A 210 -8.14 -2.57 19.74
N VAL A 211 -9.03 -2.26 18.80
CA VAL A 211 -8.79 -1.26 17.76
C VAL A 211 -9.42 0.04 18.22
N GLN A 212 -8.59 0.93 18.73
CA GLN A 212 -8.92 2.35 18.68
C GLN A 212 -8.66 2.82 17.24
N TYR A 213 -9.70 3.27 16.55
CA TYR A 213 -9.56 3.87 15.23
C TYR A 213 -8.89 5.25 15.38
N PRO A 214 -7.71 5.47 14.78
CA PRO A 214 -7.01 6.75 14.94
C PRO A 214 -7.55 7.82 13.99
N GLU A 215 -7.69 9.05 14.49
CA GLU A 215 -8.17 10.23 13.74
C GLU A 215 -7.14 10.85 12.76
N ARG A 216 -5.89 10.34 12.71
CA ARG A 216 -4.78 10.91 11.90
C ARG A 216 -3.91 9.85 11.23
N ARG A 217 -3.07 10.29 10.27
CA ARG A 217 -2.12 9.47 9.47
C ARG A 217 -1.56 8.29 10.29
N VAL A 218 -2.20 7.16 10.05
CA VAL A 218 -2.18 5.94 10.85
C VAL A 218 -0.83 5.24 10.76
N ALA A 219 -0.29 4.78 11.89
CA ALA A 219 0.88 3.93 11.89
C ALA A 219 0.56 2.61 11.18
N GLN A 220 1.50 2.02 10.47
CA GLN A 220 1.29 0.77 9.72
C GLN A 220 0.59 -0.37 10.49
N PRO A 221 0.92 -0.66 11.77
CA PRO A 221 0.21 -1.69 12.53
C PRO A 221 -1.28 -1.39 12.75
N GLU A 222 -1.67 -0.12 12.80
CA GLU A 222 -3.08 0.27 12.95
C GLU A 222 -3.84 0.09 11.63
N LYS A 223 -3.18 0.25 10.47
CA LYS A 223 -3.79 -0.06 9.15
C LYS A 223 -4.10 -1.54 9.03
N GLU A 224 -3.15 -2.40 9.36
CA GLU A 224 -3.32 -3.86 9.30
C GLU A 224 -4.50 -4.35 10.15
N LYS A 225 -4.71 -3.76 11.34
CA LYS A 225 -5.88 -4.05 12.17
C LYS A 225 -7.20 -3.61 11.52
N ALA A 226 -7.22 -2.42 10.90
CA ALA A 226 -8.40 -1.95 10.17
C ALA A 226 -8.72 -2.88 8.99
N TRP A 227 -7.69 -3.33 8.27
CA TRP A 227 -7.83 -4.30 7.19
C TRP A 227 -8.39 -5.63 7.68
N LEU A 228 -7.85 -6.17 8.77
CA LEU A 228 -8.35 -7.41 9.38
C LEU A 228 -9.83 -7.25 9.77
N THR A 229 -10.18 -6.17 10.48
CA THR A 229 -11.56 -5.90 10.92
C THR A 229 -12.54 -5.87 9.75
N TRP A 230 -12.18 -5.11 8.70
CA TRP A 230 -13.00 -4.99 7.50
C TRP A 230 -13.16 -6.35 6.80
N THR A 231 -12.07 -7.10 6.68
CA THR A 231 -12.02 -8.40 6.02
C THR A 231 -12.84 -9.46 6.77
N LEU A 232 -12.69 -9.55 8.09
CA LEU A 232 -13.48 -10.45 8.93
C LEU A 232 -14.98 -10.13 8.86
N THR A 233 -15.35 -8.85 8.74
CA THR A 233 -16.74 -8.45 8.52
C THR A 233 -17.30 -9.00 7.21
N LYS A 234 -16.49 -9.00 6.13
CA LYS A 234 -16.88 -9.56 4.83
C LYS A 234 -17.03 -11.07 4.88
N ILE A 235 -16.11 -11.76 5.56
CA ILE A 235 -16.17 -13.21 5.77
C ILE A 235 -17.43 -13.57 6.56
N GLN A 236 -17.72 -12.89 7.67
CA GLN A 236 -18.93 -13.13 8.46
C GLN A 236 -20.19 -12.99 7.59
N LYS A 237 -20.30 -11.89 6.83
CA LYS A 237 -21.45 -11.69 5.92
C LYS A 237 -21.57 -12.81 4.88
N ALA A 238 -20.47 -13.31 4.35
CA ALA A 238 -20.47 -14.43 3.41
C ALA A 238 -20.95 -15.73 4.07
N LEU A 239 -20.45 -16.05 5.28
CA LEU A 239 -20.84 -17.23 6.04
C LEU A 239 -22.32 -17.19 6.43
N SER A 240 -22.82 -16.05 6.92
CA SER A 240 -24.24 -15.87 7.24
C SER A 240 -25.12 -16.09 6.00
N LYS A 241 -24.71 -15.58 4.82
CA LYS A 241 -25.44 -15.78 3.56
C LYS A 241 -25.49 -17.25 3.14
N GLN A 242 -24.47 -18.03 3.47
CA GLN A 242 -24.39 -19.46 3.16
C GLN A 242 -25.05 -20.35 4.23
N GLY A 243 -25.52 -19.79 5.35
CA GLY A 243 -26.03 -20.56 6.48
C GLY A 243 -24.95 -21.38 7.21
N ALA A 244 -23.68 -21.00 7.06
CA ALA A 244 -22.56 -21.67 7.72
C ALA A 244 -22.39 -21.18 9.18
N GLU A 245 -21.81 -22.03 10.03
CA GLU A 245 -21.50 -21.69 11.42
C GLU A 245 -20.41 -20.59 11.49
N HIS A 246 -20.68 -19.54 12.26
CA HIS A 246 -19.82 -18.35 12.35
C HIS A 246 -19.89 -17.68 13.73
N GLU A 247 -20.30 -18.41 14.77
CA GLU A 247 -20.38 -17.88 16.14
C GLU A 247 -19.00 -17.57 16.69
N TRP A 248 -18.00 -18.41 16.39
CA TRP A 248 -16.60 -18.19 16.78
C TRP A 248 -16.08 -16.82 16.29
N LEU A 249 -16.44 -16.46 15.05
CA LEU A 249 -16.03 -15.19 14.45
C LEU A 249 -16.77 -14.02 15.08
N THR A 250 -18.06 -14.21 15.34
CA THR A 250 -18.90 -13.21 16.00
C THR A 250 -18.38 -12.89 17.41
N ARG A 251 -18.08 -13.92 18.21
CA ARG A 251 -17.50 -13.77 19.56
C ARG A 251 -16.15 -13.07 19.50
N TRP A 252 -15.22 -13.54 18.66
CA TRP A 252 -13.89 -12.93 18.56
C TRP A 252 -13.97 -11.44 18.18
N ARG A 253 -14.87 -11.08 17.26
CA ARG A 253 -15.11 -9.68 16.88
C ARG A 253 -15.73 -8.86 18.01
N GLN A 254 -16.65 -9.42 18.79
CA GLN A 254 -17.22 -8.75 19.97
C GLN A 254 -16.13 -8.50 21.02
N ASP A 255 -15.35 -9.51 21.36
CA ASP A 255 -14.27 -9.45 22.34
C ASP A 255 -13.17 -8.46 21.93
N SER A 256 -12.93 -8.30 20.62
CA SER A 256 -11.97 -7.34 20.07
C SER A 256 -12.50 -5.89 20.01
N GLY A 257 -13.77 -5.67 20.37
CA GLY A 257 -14.45 -4.37 20.22
C GLY A 257 -14.80 -4.02 18.76
N HIS A 258 -14.75 -4.97 17.83
CA HIS A 258 -15.06 -4.78 16.41
C HIS A 258 -16.55 -4.83 16.07
N ALA A 259 -17.40 -5.31 16.98
CA ALA A 259 -18.83 -5.47 16.73
C ALA A 259 -19.57 -4.12 16.61
N ALA A 260 -19.10 -3.08 17.30
CA ALA A 260 -19.75 -1.76 17.34
C ALA A 260 -19.42 -0.85 16.14
N ALA A 261 -18.43 -1.19 15.32
CA ALA A 261 -17.95 -0.34 14.21
C ALA A 261 -18.63 -0.64 12.86
N ALA A 262 -19.64 -1.51 12.82
CA ALA A 262 -20.23 -2.02 11.58
C ALA A 262 -21.75 -1.79 11.45
N GLU A 263 -22.33 -0.94 12.31
CA GLU A 263 -23.68 -0.38 12.13
C GLU A 263 -23.65 0.87 11.24
#